data_AF-A0A947APP2-F1
#
_entry.id   AF-A0A947APP2-F1
#
_cell.length_a   1.000
_cell.length_b   1.000
_cell.length_c   1.000
_cell.angle_alpha   90.00
_cell.angle_beta   90.00
_cell.angle_gamma   90.00
#
_symmetry.space_group_name_H-M   'P 1'
#
loop_
_entity.id
_entity.type
_entity.pdbx_description
1 polymer ?
#
loop_
_entity_poly.entity_id
_entity_poly.type
_entity_poly.pdbx_seq_one_letter_code
_entity_poly.pdbx_strand_id
1 'polypeptide(L)'
;MLEHYFAKPETVDQIRELWVGEPIEQYVIWLAGQGYAARTVHRLVPIIRRFGEIAWDLGARNLNDLPAYVEPFIEIWMKEHKRRSTKKSRRSSVCRDLKSTVERFLKIVVPEYTGNSKQRRQPFSYHAPAFFSYLRNERGLSEISLARYFLHLRRLEKYLAKESLRKVVAENEEDIV
;
A
#
# COMPACT_ATOMS: atom_id res chain seq x y z
N MET A 1 23.75 -8.22 -9.97
CA MET A 1 22.77 -7.09 -10.00
C MET A 1 22.74 -6.32 -8.69
N LEU A 2 22.60 -6.99 -7.54
CA LEU A 2 22.73 -6.34 -6.23
C LEU A 2 24.13 -5.74 -6.00
N GLU A 3 25.19 -6.27 -6.65
CA GLU A 3 26.56 -5.73 -6.54
C GLU A 3 26.69 -4.29 -7.08
N HIS A 4 25.78 -3.84 -7.95
CA HIS A 4 25.78 -2.45 -8.44
C HIS A 4 25.29 -1.44 -7.39
N TYR A 5 24.58 -1.93 -6.38
CA TYR A 5 24.03 -1.11 -5.31
C TYR A 5 24.84 -1.29 -4.03
N PHE A 6 25.19 -2.51 -3.65
CA PHE A 6 25.90 -2.77 -2.41
C PHE A 6 27.40 -3.02 -2.66
N ALA A 7 28.25 -2.11 -2.18
CA ALA A 7 29.70 -2.19 -2.34
C ALA A 7 30.35 -3.34 -1.55
N LYS A 8 29.65 -3.88 -0.53
CA LYS A 8 30.15 -5.00 0.27
C LYS A 8 29.57 -6.32 -0.28
N PRO A 9 30.40 -7.25 -0.76
CA PRO A 9 29.94 -8.54 -1.28
C PRO A 9 29.23 -9.36 -0.19
N GLU A 10 29.72 -9.29 1.05
CA GLU A 10 29.11 -9.92 2.24
C GLU A 10 27.62 -9.56 2.40
N THR A 11 27.24 -8.30 2.13
CA THR A 11 25.84 -7.87 2.21
C THR A 11 24.99 -8.50 1.10
N VAL A 12 25.57 -8.68 -0.08
CA VAL A 12 24.90 -9.31 -1.22
C VAL A 12 24.70 -10.80 -0.94
N ASP A 13 25.73 -11.46 -0.42
CA ASP A 13 25.69 -12.89 -0.09
C ASP A 13 24.67 -13.16 1.02
N GLN A 14 24.66 -12.35 2.07
CA GLN A 14 23.63 -12.42 3.12
C GLN A 14 22.22 -12.22 2.57
N ILE A 15 22.01 -11.36 1.58
CA ILE A 15 20.69 -11.18 0.98
C ILE A 15 20.30 -12.43 0.18
N ARG A 16 21.24 -13.03 -0.56
CA ARG A 16 21.02 -14.24 -1.36
C ARG A 16 20.72 -15.47 -0.50
N GLU A 17 21.30 -15.55 0.70
CA GLU A 17 21.04 -16.64 1.66
C GLU A 17 19.67 -16.56 2.34
N LEU A 18 18.99 -15.41 2.27
CA LEU A 18 17.63 -15.29 2.80
C LEU A 18 16.65 -16.09 1.95
N TRP A 19 15.63 -16.66 2.58
CA TRP A 19 14.53 -17.32 1.87
C TRP A 19 13.75 -16.38 0.92
N VAL A 20 13.83 -15.06 1.14
CA VAL A 20 13.31 -14.01 0.25
C VAL A 20 14.39 -13.41 -0.67
N GLY A 21 15.58 -14.00 -0.75
CA GLY A 21 16.74 -13.46 -1.47
C GLY A 21 16.49 -13.31 -2.97
N GLU A 22 16.05 -14.38 -3.64
CA GLU A 22 15.68 -14.34 -5.05
C GLU A 22 14.52 -13.33 -5.32
N PRO A 23 13.41 -13.32 -4.55
CA PRO A 23 12.39 -12.27 -4.66
C PRO A 23 12.94 -10.84 -4.51
N ILE A 24 13.89 -10.61 -3.60
CA ILE A 24 14.52 -9.31 -3.42
C ILE A 24 15.33 -8.93 -4.66
N GLU A 25 16.09 -9.86 -5.24
CA GLU A 25 16.85 -9.63 -6.47
C GLU A 25 15.93 -9.31 -7.66
N GLN A 26 14.84 -10.07 -7.85
CA GLN A 26 13.81 -9.78 -8.85
C GLN A 26 13.22 -8.37 -8.68
N TYR A 27 12.94 -7.97 -7.44
CA TYR A 27 12.43 -6.63 -7.14
C TYR A 27 13.44 -5.53 -7.47
N VAL A 28 14.72 -5.74 -7.19
CA VAL A 28 15.78 -4.78 -7.51
C VAL A 28 15.99 -4.66 -9.02
N ILE A 29 15.94 -5.77 -9.77
CA ILE A 29 15.96 -5.76 -11.23
C ILE A 29 14.79 -4.93 -11.77
N TRP A 30 13.59 -5.12 -11.23
CA TRP A 30 12.43 -4.33 -11.61
C TRP A 30 12.61 -2.83 -11.28
N LEU A 31 13.13 -2.48 -10.10
CA LEU A 31 13.41 -1.09 -9.75
C LEU A 31 14.43 -0.44 -10.70
N ALA A 32 15.47 -1.18 -11.09
CA ALA A 32 16.47 -0.73 -12.04
C ALA A 32 15.85 -0.49 -13.42
N GLY A 33 15.04 -1.44 -13.91
CA GLY A 33 14.32 -1.31 -15.19
C GLY A 33 13.31 -0.15 -15.24
N GLN A 34 12.78 0.26 -14.09
CA GLN A 34 11.90 1.43 -13.96
C GLN A 34 12.65 2.75 -13.72
N GLY A 35 13.99 2.75 -13.70
CA GLY A 35 14.81 3.96 -13.56
C GLY A 35 14.86 4.54 -12.13
N TYR A 36 14.59 3.74 -11.10
CA TYR A 36 14.70 4.22 -9.72
C TYR A 36 16.17 4.48 -9.34
N ALA A 37 16.41 5.62 -8.67
CA ALA A 37 17.74 5.96 -8.17
C ALA A 37 18.24 4.96 -7.11
N ALA A 38 19.57 4.74 -7.07
CA ALA A 38 20.24 3.84 -6.11
C ALA A 38 19.85 4.10 -4.64
N ARG A 39 19.72 5.38 -4.24
CA ARG A 39 19.24 5.77 -2.90
C ARG A 39 17.89 5.15 -2.52
N THR A 40 17.04 4.91 -3.51
CA THR A 40 15.73 4.27 -3.31
C THR A 40 15.92 2.80 -3.02
N VAL A 41 16.76 2.10 -3.80
CA VAL A 41 17.10 0.69 -3.58
C VAL A 41 17.67 0.49 -2.17
N HIS A 42 18.64 1.31 -1.77
CA HIS A 42 19.23 1.28 -0.42
C HIS A 42 18.22 1.46 0.71
N ARG A 43 17.16 2.24 0.48
CA ARG A 43 16.10 2.45 1.47
C ARG A 43 15.12 1.28 1.51
N LEU A 44 14.76 0.72 0.35
CA LEU A 44 13.68 -0.26 0.24
C LEU A 44 14.15 -1.68 0.59
N VAL A 45 15.36 -2.08 0.19
CA VAL A 45 15.86 -3.44 0.41
C VAL A 45 15.90 -3.83 1.90
N PRO A 46 16.39 -3.00 2.84
CA PRO A 46 16.34 -3.36 4.27
C PRO A 46 14.92 -3.52 4.82
N ILE A 47 13.97 -2.73 4.32
CA ILE A 47 12.55 -2.82 4.73
C ILE A 47 11.97 -4.17 4.28
N ILE A 48 12.25 -4.57 3.04
CA ILE A 48 11.76 -5.84 2.46
C ILE A 48 12.43 -7.04 3.12
N ARG A 49 13.74 -6.96 3.40
CA ARG A 49 14.46 -7.96 4.18
C ARG A 49 13.78 -8.18 5.53
N ARG A 50 13.53 -7.11 6.29
CA ARG A 50 12.87 -7.22 7.60
C ARG A 50 11.45 -7.75 7.51
N PHE A 51 10.74 -7.43 6.43
CA PHE A 51 9.42 -8.02 6.15
C PHE A 51 9.50 -9.54 5.97
N GLY A 52 10.48 -10.04 5.20
CA GLY A 52 10.71 -11.47 5.02
C GLY A 52 11.11 -12.18 6.32
N GLU A 53 11.95 -11.56 7.16
CA GLU A 53 12.31 -12.07 8.48
C GLU A 53 11.07 -12.24 9.37
N ILE A 54 10.26 -11.18 9.49
CA ILE A 54 9.04 -11.20 10.31
C ILE A 54 8.02 -12.20 9.78
N ALA A 55 7.85 -12.29 8.45
CA ALA A 55 6.94 -13.26 7.86
C ALA A 55 7.38 -14.70 8.18
N TRP A 56 8.68 -14.99 8.11
CA TRP A 56 9.23 -16.30 8.47
C TRP A 56 8.99 -16.66 9.94
N ASP A 57 9.23 -15.70 10.83
CA ASP A 57 9.02 -15.85 12.28
C ASP A 57 7.55 -16.09 12.62
N LEU A 58 6.64 -15.48 11.85
CA LEU A 58 5.19 -15.69 11.99
C LEU A 58 4.68 -16.95 11.30
N GLY A 59 5.55 -17.72 10.62
CA GLY A 59 5.23 -19.03 10.06
C GLY A 59 5.05 -19.06 8.54
N ALA A 60 5.37 -18.00 7.80
CA ALA A 60 5.42 -18.06 6.34
C ALA A 60 6.46 -19.09 5.89
N ARG A 61 6.07 -19.94 4.93
CA ARG A 61 6.98 -20.93 4.32
C ARG A 61 7.00 -20.84 2.81
N ASN A 62 6.02 -20.17 2.21
CA ASN A 62 5.98 -19.89 0.78
C ASN A 62 5.75 -18.39 0.49
N LEU A 63 6.01 -17.97 -0.75
CA LEU A 63 5.82 -16.58 -1.17
C LEU A 63 4.35 -16.16 -1.22
N ASN A 64 3.44 -17.09 -1.47
CA ASN A 64 2.01 -16.84 -1.53
C ASN A 64 1.39 -16.56 -0.15
N ASP A 65 2.09 -16.90 0.94
CA ASP A 65 1.69 -16.60 2.31
C ASP A 65 2.02 -15.15 2.69
N LEU A 66 3.03 -14.53 2.05
CA LEU A 66 3.52 -13.18 2.38
C LEU A 66 2.40 -12.11 2.46
N PRO A 67 1.38 -12.08 1.58
CA PRO A 67 0.25 -11.16 1.68
C PRO A 67 -0.43 -11.12 3.04
N ALA A 68 -0.52 -12.25 3.76
CA ALA A 68 -1.17 -12.32 5.07
C ALA A 68 -0.38 -11.59 6.16
N TYR A 69 0.93 -11.39 5.97
CA TYR A 69 1.83 -10.84 6.97
C TYR A 69 2.09 -9.34 6.79
N VAL A 70 1.45 -8.67 5.84
CA VAL A 70 1.60 -7.21 5.60
C VAL A 70 1.17 -6.40 6.81
N GLU A 71 -0.03 -6.63 7.34
CA GLU A 71 -0.55 -5.97 8.53
C GLU A 71 0.27 -6.27 9.79
N PRO A 72 0.55 -7.56 10.13
CA PRO A 72 1.43 -7.91 11.25
C PRO A 72 2.81 -7.23 11.18
N PHE A 73 3.42 -7.19 9.99
CA PHE A 73 4.69 -6.51 9.77
C PHE A 73 4.61 -5.01 10.09
N ILE A 74 3.58 -4.31 9.62
CA ILE A 74 3.42 -2.87 9.89
C ILE A 74 3.30 -2.64 11.40
N GLU A 75 2.58 -3.49 12.12
CA GLU A 75 2.43 -3.36 13.57
C GLU A 75 3.75 -3.56 14.31
N ILE A 76 4.49 -4.62 13.98
CA ILE A 76 5.80 -4.93 14.58
C ILE A 76 6.81 -3.81 14.25
N TRP A 77 6.91 -3.42 12.97
CA TRP A 77 7.81 -2.37 12.53
C TRP A 77 7.53 -1.05 13.26
N MET A 78 6.27 -0.70 13.48
CA MET A 78 5.87 0.51 14.21
C MET A 78 6.10 0.45 15.71
N LYS A 79 6.17 -0.75 16.30
CA LYS A 79 6.57 -0.97 17.71
C LYS A 79 8.09 -0.84 17.88
N GLU A 80 8.87 -1.38 16.94
CA GLU A 80 10.33 -1.32 16.94
C GLU A 80 10.83 0.10 16.64
N HIS A 81 10.29 0.72 15.60
CA HIS A 81 10.77 2.01 15.10
C HIS A 81 9.94 3.16 15.64
N LYS A 82 9.64 3.19 16.95
CA LYS A 82 8.94 4.30 17.64
C LYS A 82 9.65 5.64 17.39
N ARG A 83 9.42 6.24 16.22
CA ARG A 83 9.78 7.63 15.97
C ARG A 83 8.96 8.45 16.96
N ARG A 84 9.63 9.32 17.71
CA ARG A 84 9.14 10.25 18.75
C ARG A 84 7.98 11.16 18.33
N SER A 85 7.31 10.92 17.21
CA SER A 85 6.18 11.73 16.78
C SER A 85 4.90 11.25 17.46
N THR A 86 4.49 12.00 18.48
CA THR A 86 3.19 11.90 19.16
C THR A 86 2.00 12.21 18.24
N LYS A 87 2.24 12.78 17.05
CA LYS A 87 1.20 13.18 16.10
C LYS A 87 0.68 12.00 15.28
N LYS A 88 -0.61 11.66 15.48
CA LYS A 88 -1.36 10.61 14.77
C LYS A 88 -1.24 10.68 13.24
N SER A 89 -1.21 11.88 12.66
CA SER A 89 -1.12 12.09 11.20
C SER A 89 0.21 11.61 10.60
N ARG A 90 1.34 11.90 11.25
CA ARG A 90 2.66 11.46 10.80
C ARG A 90 2.83 9.95 10.94
N ARG A 91 2.30 9.38 12.03
CA ARG A 91 2.23 7.92 12.23
C ARG A 91 1.48 7.23 11.09
N SER A 92 0.31 7.76 10.72
CA SER A 92 -0.50 7.23 9.62
C SER A 92 0.19 7.33 8.25
N SER A 93 0.94 8.41 7.98
CA SER A 93 1.72 8.54 6.74
C SER A 93 2.79 7.45 6.66
N VAL A 94 3.58 7.26 7.73
CA VAL A 94 4.64 6.23 7.76
C VAL A 94 4.04 4.83 7.55
N CYS A 95 2.94 4.49 8.22
CA CYS A 95 2.26 3.21 8.01
C CYS A 95 1.81 3.03 6.55
N ARG A 96 1.29 4.09 5.92
CA ARG A 96 0.84 4.05 4.53
C ARG A 96 2.02 3.86 3.56
N ASP A 97 3.12 4.57 3.79
CA ASP A 97 4.32 4.49 2.95
C ASP A 97 4.98 3.11 3.06
N LEU A 98 5.02 2.55 4.28
CA LEU A 98 5.51 1.20 4.55
C LEU A 98 4.63 0.16 3.87
N LYS A 99 3.30 0.26 4.07
CA LYS A 99 2.32 -0.62 3.42
C LYS A 99 2.45 -0.59 1.90
N SER A 100 2.50 0.62 1.32
CA SER A 100 2.64 0.79 -0.13
C SER A 100 3.95 0.20 -0.68
N THR A 101 5.02 0.24 0.11
CA THR A 101 6.30 -0.36 -0.26
C THR A 101 6.20 -1.89 -0.33
N VAL A 102 5.65 -2.51 0.71
CA VAL A 102 5.50 -3.96 0.79
C VAL A 102 4.49 -4.46 -0.25
N GLU A 103 3.36 -3.77 -0.42
CA GLU A 103 2.38 -4.12 -1.46
C GLU A 103 2.97 -4.05 -2.87
N ARG A 104 3.86 -3.08 -3.15
CA ARG A 104 4.56 -2.99 -4.43
C ARG A 104 5.49 -4.18 -4.63
N PHE A 105 6.26 -4.53 -3.60
CA PHE A 105 7.12 -5.71 -3.64
C PHE A 105 6.30 -6.96 -3.96
N LEU A 106 5.23 -7.22 -3.20
CA LEU A 106 4.36 -8.37 -3.40
C LEU A 106 3.74 -8.43 -4.80
N LYS A 107 3.37 -7.28 -5.37
CA LYS A 107 2.80 -7.22 -6.73
C LYS A 107 3.79 -7.69 -7.82
N ILE A 108 5.09 -7.63 -7.53
CA ILE A 108 6.14 -8.05 -8.47
C ILE A 108 6.51 -9.51 -8.23
N VAL A 109 6.56 -9.97 -6.97
CA VAL A 109 7.09 -11.29 -6.62
C VAL A 109 6.04 -12.37 -6.40
N VAL A 110 4.78 -12.01 -6.11
CA VAL A 110 3.69 -12.97 -5.90
C VAL A 110 2.76 -12.93 -7.13
N PRO A 111 2.67 -14.03 -7.91
CA PRO A 111 1.71 -14.16 -8.99
C PRO A 111 0.28 -13.91 -8.49
N GLU A 112 -0.55 -13.26 -9.30
CA GLU A 112 -1.96 -12.95 -8.99
C GLU A 112 -2.20 -12.01 -7.80
N TYR A 113 -1.15 -11.53 -7.12
CA TYR A 113 -1.30 -10.53 -6.08
C TYR A 113 -1.68 -9.16 -6.67
N THR A 114 -2.97 -8.84 -6.58
CA THR A 114 -3.51 -7.56 -7.04
C THR A 114 -3.40 -6.44 -6.01
N GLY A 115 -2.93 -6.76 -4.80
CA GLY A 115 -2.83 -5.82 -3.68
C GLY A 115 -4.07 -5.82 -2.80
N ASN A 116 -3.86 -5.79 -1.48
CA ASN A 116 -4.87 -5.37 -0.49
C ASN A 116 -5.16 -3.86 -0.55
N SER A 117 -4.77 -3.18 -1.63
CA SER A 117 -5.48 -1.99 -2.07
C SER A 117 -6.89 -2.44 -2.39
N LYS A 118 -7.76 -2.53 -1.37
CA LYS A 118 -9.23 -2.65 -1.51
C LYS A 118 -9.54 -1.94 -2.79
N GLN A 119 -9.91 -2.65 -3.87
CA GLN A 119 -10.28 -2.00 -5.12
C GLN A 119 -11.22 -0.91 -4.68
N ARG A 120 -10.74 0.34 -4.73
CA ARG A 120 -11.34 1.35 -3.89
C ARG A 120 -12.68 1.54 -4.52
N ARG A 121 -13.72 1.05 -3.82
CA ARG A 121 -15.10 1.08 -4.31
C ARG A 121 -15.31 2.46 -4.90
N GLN A 122 -15.69 2.49 -6.18
CA GLN A 122 -15.83 3.74 -6.89
C GLN A 122 -16.84 4.61 -6.12
N PRO A 123 -16.54 5.91 -5.93
CA PRO A 123 -17.48 6.82 -5.30
C PRO A 123 -18.85 6.71 -5.96
N PHE A 124 -19.89 6.69 -5.16
CA PHE A 124 -21.28 6.57 -5.59
C PHE A 124 -21.63 5.26 -6.31
N SER A 125 -20.81 4.21 -6.25
CA SER A 125 -21.09 2.97 -7.00
C SER A 125 -22.41 2.25 -6.66
N TYR A 126 -23.11 2.60 -5.57
CA TYR A 126 -24.48 2.10 -5.34
C TYR A 126 -25.52 2.87 -6.17
N HIS A 127 -25.27 4.15 -6.43
CA HIS A 127 -26.17 5.04 -7.16
C HIS A 127 -25.77 5.21 -8.64
N ALA A 128 -24.48 5.06 -8.95
CA ALA A 128 -23.89 5.30 -10.26
C ALA A 128 -22.74 4.30 -10.55
N PRO A 129 -23.03 2.98 -10.65
CA PRO A 129 -22.01 1.94 -10.82
C PRO A 129 -21.21 2.06 -12.14
N ALA A 130 -21.82 2.60 -13.20
CA ALA A 130 -21.20 2.73 -14.52
C ALA A 130 -20.55 4.11 -14.76
N PHE A 131 -20.47 4.98 -13.75
CA PHE A 131 -20.06 6.37 -13.95
C PHE A 131 -18.60 6.50 -14.42
N PHE A 132 -17.67 5.77 -13.80
CA PHE A 132 -16.26 5.84 -14.22
C PHE A 132 -16.01 5.15 -15.57
N SER A 133 -16.77 4.10 -15.91
CA SER A 133 -16.73 3.52 -17.26
C SER A 133 -17.25 4.48 -18.31
N TYR A 134 -18.33 5.23 -18.02
CA TYR A 134 -18.84 6.29 -18.88
C TYR A 134 -17.79 7.40 -19.09
N LEU A 135 -17.17 7.88 -18.01
CA LEU A 135 -16.12 8.91 -18.09
C LEU A 135 -14.91 8.44 -18.90
N ARG A 136 -14.52 7.17 -18.75
CA ARG A 136 -13.38 6.60 -19.48
C ARG A 136 -13.71 6.36 -20.95
N ASN A 137 -14.82 5.70 -21.24
CA ASN A 137 -15.11 5.15 -22.56
C ASN A 137 -15.86 6.14 -23.45
N GLU A 138 -16.81 6.89 -22.89
CA GLU A 138 -17.66 7.80 -23.67
C GLU A 138 -17.15 9.24 -23.65
N ARG A 139 -16.55 9.68 -22.54
CA ARG A 139 -15.94 11.01 -22.42
C ARG A 139 -14.45 11.04 -22.71
N GLY A 140 -13.82 9.87 -22.89
CA GLY A 140 -12.40 9.76 -23.23
C GLY A 140 -11.46 10.37 -22.19
N LEU A 141 -11.85 10.43 -20.91
CA LEU A 141 -11.03 11.03 -19.88
C LEU A 141 -9.77 10.21 -19.61
N SER A 142 -8.62 10.89 -19.53
CA SER A 142 -7.35 10.26 -19.17
C SER A 142 -7.37 9.71 -17.74
N GLU A 143 -6.53 8.70 -17.47
CA GLU A 143 -6.40 8.10 -16.14
C GLU A 143 -6.04 9.12 -15.05
N ILE A 144 -5.27 10.17 -15.38
CA ILE A 144 -4.92 11.25 -14.45
C ILE A 144 -6.17 12.07 -14.08
N SER A 145 -7.01 12.41 -15.07
CA SER A 145 -8.26 13.12 -14.85
C SER A 145 -9.25 12.27 -14.07
N LEU A 146 -9.37 10.98 -14.39
CA LEU A 146 -10.18 10.01 -13.65
C LEU A 146 -9.73 9.90 -12.19
N ALA A 147 -8.42 9.88 -11.92
CA ALA A 147 -7.89 9.85 -10.56
C ALA A 147 -8.25 11.12 -9.76
N ARG A 148 -8.25 12.30 -10.39
CA ARG A 148 -8.71 13.55 -9.76
C ARG A 148 -10.21 13.51 -9.45
N TYR A 149 -11.03 13.10 -10.42
CA TYR A 149 -12.47 12.91 -10.22
C TYR A 149 -12.76 11.95 -9.06
N PHE A 150 -12.05 10.82 -9.02
CA PHE A 150 -12.13 9.85 -7.94
C PHE A 150 -11.87 10.50 -6.57
N LEU A 151 -10.83 11.32 -6.45
CA LEU A 151 -10.51 12.01 -5.20
C LEU A 151 -11.62 12.98 -4.77
N HIS A 152 -12.14 13.80 -5.70
CA HIS A 152 -13.17 14.80 -5.40
C HIS A 152 -14.51 14.15 -5.05
N LEU A 153 -14.97 13.19 -5.85
CA LEU A 153 -16.24 12.50 -5.62
C LEU A 153 -16.23 11.72 -4.31
N ARG A 154 -15.08 11.17 -3.90
CA ARG A 154 -14.96 10.50 -2.61
C ARG A 154 -15.06 11.45 -1.42
N ARG A 155 -14.59 12.69 -1.57
CA ARG A 155 -14.76 13.72 -0.54
C ARG A 155 -16.23 14.14 -0.46
N LEU A 156 -16.88 14.30 -1.61
CA LEU A 156 -18.30 14.63 -1.69
C LEU A 156 -19.18 13.53 -1.09
N GLU A 157 -18.97 12.28 -1.46
CA GLU A 157 -19.71 11.12 -0.92
C GLU A 157 -19.61 11.07 0.61
N LYS A 158 -18.42 11.28 1.17
CA LYS A 158 -18.22 11.35 2.63
C LYS A 158 -18.93 12.54 3.27
N TYR A 159 -18.92 13.69 2.61
CA TYR A 159 -19.61 14.89 3.09
C TYR A 159 -21.11 14.65 3.15
N LEU A 160 -21.70 14.13 2.07
CA LEU A 160 -23.13 13.81 1.99
C LEU A 160 -23.52 12.74 3.02
N ALA A 161 -22.72 11.69 3.18
CA ALA A 161 -22.97 10.67 4.20
C ALA A 161 -22.94 11.25 5.62
N LYS A 162 -22.05 12.23 5.88
CA LYS A 162 -21.99 12.92 7.18
C LYS A 162 -23.23 13.81 7.39
N GLU A 163 -23.68 14.49 6.34
CA GLU A 163 -24.82 15.40 6.42
C GLU A 163 -26.16 14.65 6.52
N SER A 164 -26.30 13.53 5.80
CA SER A 164 -27.46 12.66 5.93
C SER A 164 -27.56 12.06 7.33
N LEU A 165 -26.44 11.68 7.95
CA LEU A 165 -26.41 11.23 9.35
C LEU A 165 -26.79 12.35 10.33
N ARG A 166 -26.42 13.61 10.05
CA ARG A 166 -26.80 14.75 10.90
C ARG A 166 -28.29 15.07 10.82
N LYS A 167 -28.88 15.01 9.63
CA LYS A 167 -30.32 15.21 9.44
C LYS A 167 -31.15 14.14 10.15
N VAL A 168 -30.76 12.87 10.02
CA VAL A 168 -31.44 11.77 10.72
C VAL A 168 -31.32 11.92 12.24
N VAL A 169 -30.18 12.38 12.78
CA VAL A 169 -30.06 12.63 14.23
C VAL A 169 -30.92 13.82 14.68
N ALA A 170 -31.02 14.88 13.88
CA ALA A 170 -31.87 16.03 14.21
C ALA A 170 -33.38 15.71 14.20
N GLU A 171 -33.85 14.87 13.25
CA GLU A 171 -35.24 14.41 13.20
C GLU A 171 -35.61 13.52 14.40
N ASN A 172 -34.66 12.75 14.93
CA ASN A 172 -34.90 11.91 16.13
C ASN A 172 -34.85 12.70 17.46
N GLU A 173 -34.38 13.94 17.48
CA GLU A 173 -34.41 14.81 18.67
C GLU A 173 -35.70 15.66 18.76
N GLU A 174 -36.43 15.82 17.65
CA GLU A 174 -37.72 16.54 17.62
C GLU A 174 -38.92 15.65 18.01
N ASP A 175 -38.77 14.32 18.04
CA ASP A 175 -39.82 13.37 18.45
C ASP A 175 -39.83 13.05 19.98
N ILE A 176 -39.04 13.76 20.80
CA ILE A 176 -38.96 13.56 22.28
C ILE A 176 -39.40 14.81 23.07
N VAL A 177 -40.25 15.67 22.51
CA VAL A 177 -40.90 16.77 23.26
C VAL A 177 -42.41 16.74 23.05
#